data_AF-A0A807LM11-F1
#
_entry.id   AF-A0A807LM11-F1
#
_cell.length_a   1.000
_cell.length_b   1.000
_cell.length_c   1.000
_cell.angle_alpha   90.00
_cell.angle_beta   90.00
_cell.angle_gamma   90.00
#
_symmetry.space_group_name_H-M   'P 1'
#
loop_
_entity.id
_entity.type
_entity.pdbx_description
1 polymer ?
#
loop_
_entity_poly.entity_id
_entity_poly.type
_entity_poly.pdbx_seq_one_letter_code
_entity_poly.pdbx_strand_id
1 'polypeptide(L)'
;MSETSQPIDRQSLLELANQLIRDHDDTLAGIEATGVTQRNGVLVFSGEYYLDEQGLPTGKSTAVFNMFKYLAHELSEKYHLID
;
A
#
# COMPACT_ATOMS: atom_id res chain seq x y z
N MET A 1 20.63 -0.56 1.46
CA MET A 1 19.38 -0.04 2.04
C MET A 1 19.00 -1.03 3.15
N SER A 2 19.18 -0.53 4.38
CA SER A 2 18.94 -1.06 5.74
C SER A 2 18.95 -2.57 6.02
N GLU A 3 19.99 -3.03 6.73
CA GLU A 3 20.06 -4.37 7.38
C GLU A 3 19.22 -4.47 8.67
N THR A 4 18.18 -3.63 8.84
CA THR A 4 17.45 -3.48 10.13
C THR A 4 15.94 -3.23 9.98
N SER A 5 15.30 -3.64 8.88
CA SER A 5 13.83 -3.60 8.83
C SER A 5 13.26 -4.69 9.75
N GLN A 6 12.12 -4.42 10.37
CA GLN A 6 11.48 -5.35 11.31
C GLN A 6 10.65 -6.41 10.56
N PRO A 7 10.69 -7.68 10.97
CA PRO A 7 9.79 -8.68 10.42
C PRO A 7 8.34 -8.34 10.81
N ILE A 8 7.42 -8.48 9.87
CA ILE A 8 5.98 -8.30 10.09
C ILE A 8 5.18 -9.30 9.26
N ASP A 9 4.11 -9.84 9.82
CA ASP A 9 3.19 -10.69 9.06
C ASP A 9 2.29 -9.83 8.15
N ARG A 10 1.70 -10.49 7.16
CA ARG A 10 0.86 -9.85 6.14
C ARG A 10 -0.35 -9.13 6.72
N GLN A 11 -1.02 -9.70 7.73
CA GLN A 11 -2.23 -9.14 8.29
C GLN A 11 -1.93 -7.87 9.07
N SER A 12 -0.93 -7.91 9.96
CA SER A 12 -0.48 -6.75 10.73
C SER A 12 -0.01 -5.60 9.82
N LEU A 13 0.69 -5.92 8.73
CA LEU A 13 1.15 -4.92 7.76
C LEU A 13 -0.02 -4.24 7.02
N LEU A 14 -1.05 -5.01 6.64
CA LEU A 14 -2.25 -4.46 6.01
C LEU A 14 -3.07 -3.59 6.97
N GLU A 15 -3.16 -3.95 8.25
CA GLU A 15 -3.81 -3.14 9.27
C GLU A 15 -3.10 -1.79 9.45
N LEU A 16 -1.78 -1.81 9.55
CA LEU A 16 -0.96 -0.60 9.62
C LEU A 16 -1.11 0.27 8.36
N ALA A 17 -1.06 -0.36 7.19
CA ALA A 17 -1.24 0.35 5.92
C ALA A 17 -2.61 1.03 5.84
N ASN A 18 -3.69 0.33 6.22
CA ASN A 18 -5.03 0.89 6.21
C ASN A 18 -5.25 1.95 7.28
N GLN A 19 -4.51 1.91 8.40
CA GLN A 19 -4.48 3.01 9.34
C GLN A 19 -3.83 4.26 8.73
N LEU A 20 -2.66 4.12 8.09
CA LEU A 20 -1.98 5.23 7.42
C LEU A 20 -2.82 5.84 6.29
N ILE A 21 -3.58 5.02 5.55
CA ILE A 21 -4.55 5.51 4.57
C ILE A 21 -5.58 6.42 5.26
N ARG A 22 -6.23 5.95 6.33
CA ARG A 22 -7.28 6.72 7.04
C ARG A 22 -6.76 8.02 7.67
N ASP A 23 -5.52 8.03 8.13
CA ASP A 23 -4.89 9.19 8.77
C ASP A 23 -4.43 10.24 7.73
N HIS A 24 -4.40 9.90 6.44
CA HIS A 24 -3.99 10.81 5.38
C HIS A 24 -5.18 11.69 4.96
N ASP A 25 -5.18 12.97 5.33
CA ASP A 25 -6.27 13.96 5.11
C ASP A 25 -6.78 14.06 3.66
N ASP A 26 -5.96 13.65 2.68
CA ASP A 26 -6.27 13.69 1.24
C ASP A 26 -6.87 12.37 0.71
N THR A 27 -7.26 11.44 1.59
CA THR A 27 -7.85 10.17 1.15
C THR A 27 -9.30 10.34 0.72
N LEU A 28 -9.48 10.25 -0.61
CA LEU A 28 -10.74 9.89 -1.22
C LEU A 28 -11.35 8.69 -0.48
N ALA A 29 -12.57 8.87 0.04
CA ALA A 29 -13.29 7.82 0.74
C ALA A 29 -13.29 6.51 -0.05
N GLY A 30 -12.84 5.43 0.59
CA GLY A 30 -12.92 4.06 0.10
C GLY A 30 -11.61 3.41 -0.37
N ILE A 31 -10.47 4.12 -0.36
CA ILE A 31 -9.18 3.45 -0.62
C ILE A 31 -8.91 2.45 0.52
N GLU A 32 -8.61 1.20 0.15
CA GLU A 32 -8.28 0.13 1.08
C GLU A 32 -7.21 -0.76 0.45
N ALA A 33 -6.16 -1.06 1.21
CA ALA A 33 -5.17 -2.06 0.85
C ALA A 33 -5.67 -3.44 1.31
N THR A 34 -5.92 -4.35 0.36
CA THR A 34 -6.42 -5.70 0.63
C THR A 34 -5.36 -6.78 0.41
N GLY A 35 -4.21 -6.40 -0.15
CA GLY A 35 -3.10 -7.30 -0.38
C GLY A 35 -1.76 -6.59 -0.34
N VAL A 36 -0.73 -7.36 0.01
CA VAL A 36 0.66 -6.90 0.01
C VAL A 36 1.58 -8.06 -0.33
N THR A 37 2.57 -7.79 -1.17
CA THR A 37 3.66 -8.71 -1.51
C THR A 37 4.98 -7.97 -1.37
N GLN A 38 6.09 -8.68 -1.17
CA GLN A 38 7.43 -8.07 -1.17
C GLN A 38 8.20 -8.53 -2.39
N ARG A 39 8.76 -7.58 -3.15
CA ARG A 39 9.58 -7.82 -4.33
C ARG A 39 10.87 -7.02 -4.24
N ASN A 40 12.01 -7.70 -4.28
CA ASN A 40 13.34 -7.07 -4.25
C ASN A 40 13.51 -6.08 -3.07
N GLY A 41 12.99 -6.43 -1.89
CA GLY A 41 13.05 -5.56 -0.71
C GLY A 41 11.99 -4.47 -0.63
N VAL A 42 11.08 -4.38 -1.61
CA VAL A 42 10.02 -3.36 -1.65
C VAL A 42 8.65 -4.00 -1.48
N LEU A 43 7.85 -3.47 -0.56
CA LEU A 43 6.45 -3.81 -0.36
C LEU A 43 5.59 -3.24 -1.50
N VAL A 44 4.76 -4.08 -2.08
CA VAL A 44 3.86 -3.76 -3.19
C VAL A 44 2.43 -4.01 -2.70
N PHE A 45 1.69 -2.93 -2.49
CA PHE A 45 0.31 -2.96 -2.05
C PHE A 45 -0.66 -3.09 -3.23
N SER A 46 -1.78 -3.77 -2.99
CA SER A 46 -2.85 -4.00 -3.95
C SER A 46 -4.22 -3.83 -3.31
N GLY A 47 -5.19 -3.43 -4.11
CA GLY A 47 -6.58 -3.22 -3.72
C GLY A 47 -7.41 -2.78 -4.92
N GLU A 48 -8.53 -2.12 -4.67
CA GLU A 48 -9.40 -1.60 -5.73
C GLU A 48 -8.76 -0.39 -6.44
N TYR A 49 -8.51 -0.50 -7.74
CA TYR A 49 -7.87 0.56 -8.54
C TYR A 49 -8.86 1.54 -9.19
N TYR A 50 -10.17 1.29 -9.10
CA TYR A 50 -11.23 2.14 -9.67
C TYR A 50 -10.99 2.48 -11.15
N LEU A 51 -10.62 1.47 -11.93
CA LEU A 51 -10.49 1.58 -13.39
C LEU A 51 -11.88 1.72 -14.02
N ASP A 52 -11.94 2.28 -15.22
CA ASP A 52 -13.19 2.30 -16.00
C ASP A 52 -13.53 0.92 -16.58
N GLU A 53 -14.64 0.83 -17.31
CA GLU A 53 -15.12 -0.43 -17.92
C GLU A 53 -14.12 -1.00 -18.95
N GLN A 54 -13.21 -0.19 -19.46
CA GLN A 54 -12.15 -0.58 -20.40
C GLN A 54 -10.84 -0.94 -19.66
N GLY A 55 -10.81 -0.82 -18.33
CA GLY A 55 -9.63 -1.08 -17.51
C GLY A 55 -8.61 0.07 -17.53
N LEU A 56 -9.00 1.27 -17.93
CA LEU A 56 -8.12 2.43 -17.96
C LEU A 56 -8.16 3.21 -16.64
N PRO A 57 -7.04 3.84 -16.24
CA PRO A 57 -7.00 4.66 -15.04
C PRO A 57 -7.94 5.86 -15.10
N THR A 58 -8.67 6.09 -14.02
CA THR A 58 -9.50 7.28 -13.80
C THR A 58 -8.79 8.27 -12.85
N GLY A 59 -9.40 9.44 -12.60
CA GLY A 59 -8.90 10.36 -11.56
C GLY A 59 -8.79 9.70 -10.19
N LYS A 60 -9.69 8.75 -9.88
CA LYS A 60 -9.67 7.99 -8.63
C LYS A 60 -8.54 6.96 -8.61
N SER A 61 -8.21 6.35 -9.76
CA SER A 61 -7.07 5.45 -9.88
C SER A 61 -5.75 6.14 -9.55
N THR A 62 -5.56 7.39 -9.99
CA THR A 62 -4.35 8.17 -9.68
C THR A 62 -4.13 8.32 -8.18
N ALA A 63 -5.20 8.59 -7.42
CA ALA A 63 -5.13 8.67 -5.97
C ALA A 63 -4.72 7.35 -5.32
N VAL A 64 -5.27 6.22 -5.78
CA VAL A 64 -4.90 4.87 -5.31
C VAL A 64 -3.42 4.60 -5.59
N PHE A 65 -2.93 4.87 -6.81
CA PHE A 65 -1.53 4.66 -7.14
C PHE A 65 -0.58 5.49 -6.27
N ASN A 66 -0.91 6.77 -6.04
CA ASN A 66 -0.12 7.63 -5.17
C ASN A 66 -0.12 7.12 -3.72
N MET A 67 -1.26 6.67 -3.22
CA MET A 67 -1.38 6.13 -1.87
C MET A 67 -0.59 4.83 -1.70
N PHE A 68 -0.70 3.88 -2.63
CA PHE A 68 0.07 2.64 -2.57
C PHE A 68 1.57 2.88 -2.74
N LYS A 69 1.97 3.88 -3.54
CA LYS A 69 3.36 4.32 -3.64
C LYS A 69 3.86 4.90 -2.31
N TYR A 70 3.06 5.73 -1.65
CA TYR A 70 3.37 6.27 -0.33
C TYR A 70 3.58 5.16 0.70
N LEU A 71 2.63 4.22 0.79
CA LEU A 71 2.74 3.06 1.69
C LEU A 71 3.99 2.21 1.39
N ALA A 72 4.26 1.93 0.12
CA ALA A 72 5.45 1.20 -0.30
C ALA A 72 6.72 1.90 0.17
N HIS A 73 6.81 3.21 0.00
CA HIS A 73 7.98 3.97 0.43
C HIS A 73 8.12 3.96 1.97
N GLU A 74 7.08 4.33 2.70
CA GLU A 74 7.10 4.46 4.16
C GLU A 74 7.33 3.14 4.89
N LEU A 75 6.73 2.06 4.40
CA LEU A 75 6.73 0.78 5.10
C LEU A 75 7.90 -0.11 4.69
N SER A 76 8.41 -0.02 3.45
CA SER A 76 9.54 -0.86 3.01
C SER A 76 10.85 -0.49 3.69
N GLU A 77 10.98 0.75 4.17
CA GLU A 77 12.14 1.17 4.97
C GLU A 77 12.11 0.60 6.39
N LYS A 78 10.91 0.31 6.90
CA LYS A 78 10.65 -0.06 8.29
C LYS A 78 10.45 -1.56 8.47
N TYR A 79 9.87 -2.24 7.48
CA TYR A 79 9.40 -3.61 7.61
C TYR A 79 9.80 -4.52 6.44
N HIS A 80 9.87 -5.82 6.72
CA HIS A 80 9.88 -6.88 5.71
C HIS A 80 8.86 -7.96 6.08
N LEU A 81 8.17 -8.48 5.06
CA LEU A 81 7.21 -9.56 5.21
C LEU A 81 7.91 -10.84 5.66
N ILE A 82 7.37 -11.42 6.72
CA ILE A 82 7.54 -12.82 7.07
C ILE A 82 6.23 -13.53 6.70
N ASP A 83 6.33 -14.63 5.96
CA ASP A 83 5.16 -15.39 5.48
C ASP A 83 4.36 -16.02 6.62
#